data_AF-A0A5P2BYY7-F1
#
_entry.id   AF-A0A5P2BYY7-F1
#
_cell.length_a   1.000
_cell.length_b   1.000
_cell.length_c   1.000
_cell.angle_alpha   90.00
_cell.angle_beta   90.00
_cell.angle_gamma   90.00
#
_symmetry.space_group_name_H-M   'P 1'
#
loop_
_entity.id
_entity.type
_entity.pdbx_description
1 polymer ?
#
loop_
_entity_poly.entity_id
_entity_poly.type
_entity_poly.pdbx_seq_one_letter_code
_entity_poly.pdbx_strand_id
1 'polypeptide(L)'
;MEYITATFIVKLTDHPTSEPDEVWVLSLDSFEMPADDIIKELEALTWLRGAEYPAMSHISSRQGITNWGASSSFMEFVLEMSSNGMGGVTTVVVSEAVKALYSKLRRRSQGDHWGNVISEETAIAVAKQRIASQYDVEGDSLTLSRSETDAANHSFHFTFSHPDGRSFGAEVGILRDAPTCMRIWRQVAPE
;
A
#
# COMPACT_ATOMS: atom_id res chain seq x y z
N MET A 1 -26.46 9.55 -0.67
CA MET A 1 -25.55 8.68 -1.44
C MET A 1 -24.74 7.94 -0.40
N GLU A 2 -24.84 6.61 -0.32
CA GLU A 2 -23.99 5.84 0.60
C GLU A 2 -22.55 5.91 0.10
N TYR A 3 -21.64 6.37 0.95
CA TYR A 3 -20.22 6.42 0.62
C TYR A 3 -19.68 5.00 0.72
N ILE A 4 -19.22 4.46 -0.41
CA ILE A 4 -18.47 3.20 -0.42
C ILE A 4 -17.00 3.57 -0.17
N THR A 5 -16.40 2.95 0.85
CA THR A 5 -14.95 3.00 1.06
C THR A 5 -14.29 2.07 0.06
N ALA A 6 -13.41 2.58 -0.81
CA ALA A 6 -12.62 1.76 -1.72
C ALA A 6 -11.18 1.67 -1.23
N THR A 7 -10.59 0.49 -1.15
CA THR A 7 -9.17 0.29 -0.80
C THR A 7 -8.44 -0.39 -1.92
N PHE A 8 -7.26 0.09 -2.26
CA PHE A 8 -6.40 -0.46 -3.30
C PHE A 8 -5.16 -1.00 -2.64
N ILE A 9 -4.83 -2.24 -2.95
CA ILE A 9 -3.63 -2.90 -2.45
C ILE A 9 -2.85 -3.37 -3.67
N VAL A 10 -1.62 -2.88 -3.82
CA VAL A 10 -0.69 -3.37 -4.84
C VAL A 10 0.43 -4.12 -4.14
N LYS A 11 0.56 -5.40 -4.42
CA LYS A 11 1.65 -6.24 -3.90
C LYS A 11 2.64 -6.53 -5.02
N LEU A 12 3.90 -6.17 -4.80
CA LEU A 12 5.00 -6.50 -5.68
C LEU A 12 5.73 -7.70 -5.10
N THR A 13 5.77 -8.80 -5.84
CA THR A 13 6.42 -10.04 -5.44
C THR A 13 7.48 -10.43 -6.46
N ASP A 14 8.50 -11.18 -6.03
CA ASP A 14 9.38 -11.84 -7.00
C ASP A 14 8.68 -13.05 -7.65
N HIS A 15 7.90 -13.80 -6.86
CA HIS A 15 7.12 -14.97 -7.32
C HIS A 15 5.73 -15.00 -6.66
N PRO A 16 4.68 -15.53 -7.31
CA PRO A 16 3.32 -15.62 -6.75
C PRO A 16 3.17 -16.38 -5.42
N THR A 17 4.18 -17.18 -5.04
CA THR A 17 4.19 -17.93 -3.77
C THR A 17 5.11 -17.32 -2.72
N SER A 18 5.80 -16.21 -3.05
CA SER A 18 6.73 -15.53 -2.16
C SER A 18 6.02 -14.39 -1.41
N GLU A 19 6.56 -14.03 -0.25
CA GLU A 19 6.16 -12.79 0.43
C GLU A 19 6.40 -11.57 -0.48
N PRO A 20 5.56 -10.52 -0.39
CA PRO A 20 5.73 -9.33 -1.21
C PRO A 20 6.97 -8.53 -0.80
N ASP A 21 7.82 -8.19 -1.74
CA ASP A 21 8.95 -7.30 -1.49
C ASP A 21 8.47 -5.90 -1.10
N GLU A 22 7.32 -5.49 -1.65
CA GLU A 22 6.73 -4.17 -1.42
C GLU A 22 5.22 -4.24 -1.53
N VAL A 23 4.52 -3.57 -0.62
CA VAL A 23 3.06 -3.43 -0.64
C VAL A 23 2.68 -1.97 -0.53
N TRP A 24 1.87 -1.50 -1.47
CA TRP A 24 1.25 -0.19 -1.45
C TRP A 24 -0.21 -0.33 -1.08
N VAL A 25 -0.67 0.52 -0.15
CA VAL A 25 -2.06 0.55 0.29
C VAL A 25 -2.57 1.97 0.13
N LEU A 26 -3.66 2.11 -0.61
CA LEU A 26 -4.34 3.39 -0.80
C LEU A 26 -5.81 3.22 -0.47
N SER A 27 -6.22 3.81 0.64
CA SER A 27 -7.64 3.99 0.92
C SER A 27 -8.14 5.19 0.11
N LEU A 28 -9.22 5.01 -0.62
CA LEU A 28 -9.93 6.01 -1.39
C LEU A 28 -11.36 6.05 -0.87
N ASP A 29 -11.55 6.80 0.20
CA ASP A 29 -12.90 7.06 0.68
C ASP A 29 -13.58 8.07 -0.28
N SER A 30 -14.83 7.81 -0.64
CA SER A 30 -15.64 8.61 -1.59
C SER A 30 -15.03 8.76 -2.99
N PHE A 31 -14.49 7.67 -3.53
CA PHE A 31 -14.08 7.66 -4.92
C PHE A 31 -15.31 7.63 -5.84
N GLU A 32 -15.61 8.74 -6.50
CA GLU A 32 -16.65 8.83 -7.54
C GLU A 32 -16.19 8.21 -8.88
N MET A 33 -15.45 7.09 -8.84
CA MET A 33 -15.13 6.34 -10.06
C MET A 33 -15.83 4.97 -10.02
N PRO A 34 -16.43 4.54 -11.14
CA PRO A 34 -16.93 3.18 -11.28
C PRO A 34 -15.83 2.14 -11.03
N ALA A 35 -16.20 1.00 -10.45
CA ALA A 35 -15.29 -0.12 -10.19
C ALA A 35 -14.55 -0.58 -11.47
N ASP A 36 -15.21 -0.53 -12.63
CA ASP A 36 -14.60 -0.90 -13.91
C ASP A 36 -13.47 0.05 -14.32
N ASP A 37 -13.59 1.34 -14.03
CA ASP A 37 -12.54 2.31 -14.37
C ASP A 37 -11.34 2.19 -13.43
N ILE A 38 -11.59 1.81 -12.18
CA ILE A 38 -10.56 1.41 -11.22
C ILE A 38 -9.78 0.19 -11.73
N ILE A 39 -10.49 -0.85 -12.14
CA ILE A 39 -9.88 -2.07 -12.67
C ILE A 39 -9.04 -1.75 -13.91
N LYS A 40 -9.51 -0.92 -14.84
CA LYS A 40 -8.72 -0.49 -16.01
C LYS A 40 -7.44 0.24 -15.63
N GLU A 41 -7.47 1.11 -14.61
CA GLU A 41 -6.27 1.82 -14.14
C GLU A 41 -5.26 0.85 -13.50
N LEU A 42 -5.74 -0.20 -12.82
CA LEU A 42 -4.90 -1.29 -12.29
C LEU A 42 -4.36 -2.20 -13.40
N GLU A 43 -5.19 -2.56 -14.39
CA GLU A 43 -4.77 -3.32 -15.57
C GLU A 43 -3.69 -2.56 -16.35
N ALA A 44 -3.78 -1.24 -16.46
CA ALA A 44 -2.77 -0.42 -17.11
C ALA A 44 -1.38 -0.54 -16.44
N LEU A 45 -1.30 -0.80 -15.13
CA LEU A 45 -0.03 -1.04 -14.44
C LEU A 45 0.64 -2.34 -14.88
N THR A 46 -0.13 -3.33 -15.32
CA THR A 46 0.39 -4.63 -15.78
C THR A 46 1.17 -4.49 -17.09
N TRP A 47 0.92 -3.43 -17.86
CA TRP A 47 1.58 -3.14 -19.13
C TRP A 47 2.76 -2.19 -18.94
N LEU A 48 3.90 -2.74 -18.52
CA LEU A 48 5.12 -1.96 -18.32
C LEU A 48 5.63 -1.35 -19.63
N ARG A 49 6.12 -0.11 -19.55
CA ARG A 49 6.61 0.62 -20.72
C ARG A 49 7.81 -0.08 -21.33
N GLY A 50 7.66 -0.56 -22.57
CA GLY A 50 8.71 -1.26 -23.32
C GLY A 50 8.72 -2.78 -23.17
N ALA A 51 7.76 -3.36 -22.43
CA ALA A 51 7.59 -4.80 -22.37
C ALA A 51 6.79 -5.31 -23.59
N GLU A 52 7.18 -6.46 -24.13
CA GLU A 52 6.45 -7.14 -25.22
C GLU A 52 5.17 -7.83 -24.72
N TYR A 53 5.16 -8.22 -23.44
CA TYR A 53 4.06 -8.92 -22.77
C TYR A 53 3.74 -8.25 -21.42
N PRO A 54 2.51 -8.36 -20.89
CA PRO A 54 2.18 -7.83 -19.58
C PRO A 54 2.93 -8.59 -18.48
N ALA A 55 3.18 -7.91 -17.36
CA ALA A 55 3.72 -8.54 -16.17
C ALA A 55 2.78 -9.65 -15.68
N MET A 56 3.36 -10.73 -15.14
CA MET A 56 2.57 -11.76 -14.47
C MET A 56 1.85 -11.11 -13.30
N SER A 57 0.53 -11.13 -13.32
CA SER A 57 -0.27 -10.41 -12.34
C SER A 57 -1.58 -11.13 -12.05
N HIS A 58 -2.13 -10.83 -10.88
CA HIS A 58 -3.43 -11.29 -10.43
C HIS A 58 -4.21 -10.10 -9.88
N ILE A 59 -5.35 -9.79 -10.49
CA ILE A 59 -6.28 -8.77 -10.02
C ILE A 59 -7.46 -9.46 -9.37
N SER A 60 -7.77 -9.08 -8.14
CA SER A 60 -8.98 -9.51 -7.43
C SER A 60 -9.72 -8.31 -6.88
N SER A 61 -11.05 -8.44 -6.75
CA SER A 61 -11.88 -7.46 -6.07
C SER A 61 -12.76 -8.15 -5.05
N ARG A 62 -12.92 -7.52 -3.90
CA ARG A 62 -13.76 -7.99 -2.80
C ARG A 62 -14.71 -6.87 -2.40
N GLN A 63 -15.98 -7.20 -2.26
CA GLN A 63 -16.99 -6.28 -1.74
C GLN A 63 -17.55 -6.83 -0.44
N GLY A 64 -17.87 -5.94 0.50
CA GLY A 64 -18.42 -6.34 1.79
C GLY A 64 -19.29 -5.27 2.41
N ILE A 65 -20.17 -5.71 3.31
CA ILE A 65 -21.03 -4.85 4.12
C ILE A 65 -20.78 -5.23 5.57
N THR A 66 -20.39 -4.24 6.37
CA THR A 66 -20.18 -4.39 7.80
C THR A 66 -21.32 -3.67 8.52
N ASN A 67 -22.17 -4.44 9.21
CA ASN A 67 -23.30 -3.92 9.98
C ASN A 67 -23.02 -4.04 11.49
N TRP A 68 -22.39 -3.02 12.07
CA TRP A 68 -22.12 -2.93 13.52
C TRP A 68 -22.76 -1.67 14.11
N GLY A 69 -24.07 -1.49 13.90
CA GLY A 69 -24.82 -0.31 14.37
C GLY A 69 -24.65 0.95 13.51
N ALA A 70 -23.67 0.96 12.59
CA ALA A 70 -23.61 1.79 11.40
C ALA A 70 -23.40 0.85 10.20
N SER A 71 -24.20 1.02 9.14
CA SER A 71 -23.99 0.28 7.89
C SER A 71 -22.84 0.93 7.12
N SER A 72 -21.73 0.19 6.99
CA SER A 72 -20.61 0.59 6.15
C SER A 72 -20.41 -0.44 5.05
N SER A 73 -20.42 0.02 3.80
CA SER A 73 -20.06 -0.79 2.64
C SER A 73 -18.62 -0.49 2.25
N PHE A 74 -17.86 -1.53 1.94
CA PHE A 74 -16.48 -1.39 1.48
C PHE A 74 -16.25 -2.20 0.20
N MET A 75 -15.26 -1.75 -0.57
CA MET A 75 -14.75 -2.40 -1.76
C MET A 75 -13.22 -2.43 -1.66
N GLU A 76 -12.61 -3.57 -1.90
CA GLU A 76 -11.17 -3.75 -1.89
C GLU A 76 -10.73 -4.29 -3.25
N PHE A 77 -9.74 -3.66 -3.84
CA PHE A 77 -9.11 -4.07 -5.08
C PHE A 77 -7.66 -4.45 -4.78
N VAL A 78 -7.28 -5.68 -5.10
CA VAL A 78 -5.93 -6.20 -4.88
C VAL A 78 -5.30 -6.55 -6.21
N LEU A 79 -4.18 -5.90 -6.54
CA LEU A 79 -3.33 -6.21 -7.67
C LEU A 79 -2.03 -6.82 -7.14
N GLU A 80 -1.80 -8.09 -7.42
CA GLU A 80 -0.54 -8.77 -7.14
C GLU A 80 0.25 -8.84 -8.45
N MET A 81 1.50 -8.39 -8.45
CA MET A 81 2.37 -8.38 -9.62
C MET A 81 3.69 -9.06 -9.31
N SER A 82 4.07 -10.02 -10.15
CA SER A 82 5.38 -10.65 -10.12
C SER A 82 6.30 -10.03 -11.17
N SER A 83 7.53 -9.68 -10.76
CA SER A 83 8.57 -9.20 -11.68
C SER A 83 9.25 -10.30 -12.50
N ASN A 84 8.85 -11.58 -12.34
CA ASN A 84 9.38 -12.74 -13.07
C ASN A 84 10.92 -12.72 -13.22
N GLY A 85 11.67 -12.74 -12.11
CA GLY A 85 13.08 -13.15 -12.07
C GLY A 85 14.11 -12.41 -12.93
N MET A 86 13.73 -11.42 -13.75
CA MET A 86 14.65 -10.55 -14.49
C MET A 86 14.93 -9.33 -13.62
N GLY A 87 15.92 -9.49 -12.74
CA GLY A 87 16.21 -8.64 -11.59
C GLY A 87 16.20 -7.11 -11.79
N GLY A 88 15.81 -6.43 -10.72
CA GLY A 88 16.10 -5.04 -10.37
C GLY A 88 15.44 -3.95 -11.23
N VAL A 89 15.56 -4.03 -12.55
CA VAL A 89 15.13 -2.97 -13.47
C VAL A 89 13.61 -2.93 -13.62
N THR A 90 12.96 -4.10 -13.65
CA THR A 90 11.50 -4.21 -13.72
C THR A 90 10.85 -3.73 -12.42
N THR A 91 11.42 -4.06 -11.26
CA THR A 91 10.90 -3.65 -9.94
C THR A 91 10.89 -2.12 -9.77
N VAL A 92 11.96 -1.42 -10.19
CA VAL A 92 12.02 0.04 -10.12
C VAL A 92 10.98 0.70 -11.02
N VAL A 93 10.80 0.21 -12.25
CA VAL A 93 9.79 0.75 -13.19
C VAL A 93 8.37 0.53 -12.68
N VAL A 94 8.09 -0.65 -12.11
CA VAL A 94 6.77 -0.96 -11.53
C VAL A 94 6.53 -0.08 -10.31
N SER A 95 7.49 0.05 -9.39
CA SER A 95 7.35 0.87 -8.19
C SER A 95 7.09 2.35 -8.53
N GLU A 96 7.79 2.89 -9.53
CA GLU A 96 7.53 4.26 -10.02
C GLU A 96 6.16 4.40 -10.71
N ALA A 97 5.70 3.40 -11.47
CA ALA A 97 4.37 3.40 -12.07
C ALA A 97 3.27 3.35 -10.99
N VAL A 98 3.44 2.51 -9.96
CA VAL A 98 2.55 2.43 -8.79
C VAL A 98 2.54 3.76 -8.05
N LYS A 99 3.72 4.37 -7.82
CA LYS A 99 3.84 5.69 -7.20
C LYS A 99 3.18 6.80 -8.02
N ALA A 100 3.26 6.73 -9.35
CA ALA A 100 2.59 7.65 -10.26
C ALA A 100 1.07 7.48 -10.22
N LEU A 101 0.56 6.24 -10.24
CA LEU A 101 -0.87 5.96 -10.07
C LEU A 101 -1.34 6.41 -8.69
N TYR A 102 -0.60 6.09 -7.63
CA TYR A 102 -0.86 6.54 -6.27
C TYR A 102 -0.98 8.07 -6.21
N SER A 103 -0.01 8.78 -6.78
CA SER A 103 -0.02 10.24 -6.84
C SER A 103 -1.21 10.78 -7.65
N LYS A 104 -1.59 10.12 -8.75
CA LYS A 104 -2.74 10.47 -9.59
C LYS A 104 -4.06 10.26 -8.85
N LEU A 105 -4.24 9.12 -8.19
CA LEU A 105 -5.43 8.78 -7.40
C LEU A 105 -5.54 9.70 -6.18
N ARG A 106 -4.43 9.94 -5.46
CA ARG A 106 -4.32 10.93 -4.37
C ARG A 106 -4.67 12.34 -4.83
N ARG A 107 -4.21 12.75 -6.02
CA ARG A 107 -4.58 14.06 -6.59
C ARG A 107 -6.04 14.13 -7.01
N ARG A 108 -6.72 13.01 -7.28
CA ARG A 108 -8.16 13.00 -7.59
C ARG A 108 -9.01 13.06 -6.33
N SER A 109 -8.51 12.54 -5.21
CA SER A 109 -9.16 12.62 -3.91
C SER A 109 -9.00 14.00 -3.23
N GLN A 110 -9.09 15.13 -3.97
CA GLN A 110 -8.88 16.51 -3.47
C GLN A 110 -9.93 17.00 -2.43
N GLY A 111 -10.33 16.17 -1.47
CA GLY A 111 -11.26 16.52 -0.40
C GLY A 111 -10.73 16.25 1.00
N ASP A 112 -9.65 15.50 1.16
CA ASP A 112 -9.29 14.97 2.47
C ASP A 112 -8.29 15.91 3.15
N HIS A 113 -8.78 16.61 4.18
CA HIS A 113 -7.93 17.36 5.07
C HIS A 113 -6.91 16.39 5.67
N TRP A 114 -5.63 16.70 5.46
CA TRP A 114 -4.57 16.10 6.25
C TRP A 114 -4.74 16.70 7.64
N GLY A 115 -5.19 15.88 8.59
CA GLY A 115 -5.36 16.31 9.97
C GLY A 115 -4.10 16.92 10.54
N ASN A 116 -4.27 17.80 11.53
CA ASN A 116 -3.14 18.62 11.95
C ASN A 116 -2.02 17.83 12.64
N VAL A 117 -2.28 16.63 13.18
CA VAL A 117 -1.26 15.83 13.88
C VAL A 117 -1.66 14.35 13.94
N ILE A 118 -0.82 13.44 13.42
CA ILE A 118 -0.76 12.05 13.92
C ILE A 118 0.39 11.98 14.92
N SER A 119 0.17 11.37 16.10
CA SER A 119 1.30 11.10 17.00
C SER A 119 2.19 10.01 16.41
N GLU A 120 3.51 10.18 16.53
CA GLU A 120 4.49 9.20 16.06
C GLU A 120 4.19 7.79 16.59
N GLU A 121 3.77 7.68 17.87
CA GLU A 121 3.35 6.42 18.49
C GLU A 121 2.18 5.75 17.77
N THR A 122 1.16 6.53 17.38
CA THR A 122 0.02 6.01 16.60
C THR A 122 0.48 5.56 15.21
N ALA A 123 1.35 6.33 14.57
CA ALA A 123 1.90 5.98 13.26
C ALA A 123 2.72 4.68 13.33
N ILE A 124 3.52 4.50 14.39
CA ILE A 124 4.26 3.26 14.66
C ILE A 124 3.29 2.08 14.84
N ALA A 125 2.24 2.23 15.65
CA ALA A 125 1.27 1.16 15.89
C ALA A 125 0.58 0.72 14.58
N VAL A 126 0.18 1.69 13.75
CA VAL A 126 -0.44 1.43 12.44
C VAL A 126 0.54 0.75 11.48
N ALA A 127 1.81 1.16 11.46
CA ALA A 127 2.84 0.50 10.66
C ALA A 127 3.05 -0.96 11.11
N LYS A 128 3.21 -1.21 12.41
CA LYS A 128 3.40 -2.55 12.99
C LYS A 128 2.23 -3.47 12.67
N GLN A 129 1.00 -2.99 12.86
CA GLN A 129 -0.20 -3.75 12.55
C GLN A 129 -0.25 -4.14 11.06
N ARG A 130 0.12 -3.21 10.17
CA ARG A 130 0.10 -3.47 8.73
C ARG A 130 1.19 -4.46 8.33
N ILE A 131 2.42 -4.30 8.82
CA ILE A 131 3.53 -5.24 8.60
C ILE A 131 3.12 -6.65 9.07
N ALA A 132 2.60 -6.77 10.29
CA ALA A 132 2.11 -8.03 10.84
C ALA A 132 1.08 -8.71 9.93
N SER A 133 0.11 -7.96 9.42
CA SER A 133 -0.95 -8.49 8.56
C SER A 133 -0.48 -8.97 7.18
N GLN A 134 0.62 -8.41 6.64
CA GLN A 134 1.08 -8.70 5.28
C GLN A 134 2.27 -9.67 5.22
N TYR A 135 3.08 -9.72 6.28
CA TYR A 135 4.30 -10.52 6.36
C TYR A 135 4.22 -11.68 7.36
N ASP A 136 3.05 -11.92 7.94
CA ASP A 136 2.80 -12.97 8.94
C ASP A 136 3.81 -12.94 10.10
N VAL A 137 4.04 -11.74 10.63
CA VAL A 137 4.91 -11.50 11.80
C VAL A 137 4.11 -10.99 12.99
N GLU A 138 4.61 -11.22 14.19
CA GLU A 138 4.01 -10.66 15.39
C GLU A 138 4.35 -9.17 15.52
N GLY A 139 3.32 -8.31 15.52
CA GLY A 139 3.51 -6.86 15.53
C GLY A 139 4.26 -6.33 16.77
N ASP A 140 4.09 -6.99 17.92
CA ASP A 140 4.77 -6.62 19.17
C ASP A 140 6.27 -6.96 19.16
N SER A 141 6.66 -7.95 18.36
CA SER A 141 8.05 -8.35 18.16
C SER A 141 8.83 -7.39 17.25
N LEU A 142 8.17 -6.49 16.53
CA LEU A 142 8.84 -5.47 15.71
C LEU A 142 9.49 -4.39 16.57
N THR A 143 10.80 -4.18 16.40
CA THR A 143 11.57 -3.13 17.08
C THR A 143 11.84 -1.98 16.11
N LEU A 144 11.48 -0.76 16.50
CA LEU A 144 11.77 0.44 15.71
C LEU A 144 13.28 0.71 15.71
N SER A 145 13.90 0.79 14.54
CA SER A 145 15.33 1.08 14.37
C SER A 145 15.60 2.47 13.81
N ARG A 146 14.68 3.03 13.00
CA ARG A 146 14.78 4.38 12.44
C ARG A 146 13.40 5.01 12.29
N SER A 147 13.32 6.32 12.50
CA SER A 147 12.14 7.14 12.26
C SER A 147 12.56 8.44 11.58
N GLU A 148 11.86 8.80 10.52
CA GLU A 148 12.02 10.06 9.80
C GLU A 148 10.64 10.67 9.51
N THR A 149 10.54 11.99 9.64
CA THR A 149 9.31 12.72 9.32
C THR A 149 9.54 13.54 8.05
N ASP A 150 8.74 13.28 7.01
CA ASP A 150 8.66 14.11 5.82
C ASP A 150 7.55 15.17 6.03
N ALA A 151 7.98 16.35 6.46
CA ALA A 151 7.08 17.48 6.70
C ALA A 151 6.41 18.01 5.42
N ALA A 152 7.01 17.82 4.24
CA ALA A 152 6.44 18.29 2.99
C ALA A 152 5.28 17.39 2.52
N ASN A 153 5.42 16.09 2.74
CA ASN A 153 4.40 15.10 2.38
C ASN A 153 3.46 14.73 3.53
N HIS A 154 3.71 15.26 4.74
CA HIS A 154 3.00 14.94 5.98
C HIS A 154 3.00 13.42 6.27
N SER A 155 4.15 12.77 6.06
CA SER A 155 4.33 11.32 6.24
C SER A 155 5.46 11.00 7.21
N PHE A 156 5.35 9.85 7.85
CA PHE A 156 6.40 9.23 8.65
C PHE A 156 6.99 8.05 7.88
N HIS A 157 8.30 7.93 7.91
CA HIS A 157 9.04 6.81 7.37
C HIS A 157 9.72 6.08 8.52
N PHE A 158 9.41 4.80 8.66
CA PHE A 158 9.94 3.96 9.73
C PHE A 158 10.75 2.81 9.16
N THR A 159 11.75 2.38 9.93
CA THR A 159 12.42 1.09 9.75
C THR A 159 12.23 0.26 11.01
N PHE A 160 11.84 -1.00 10.83
CA PHE A 160 11.67 -1.98 11.89
C PHE A 160 12.61 -3.17 11.67
N SER A 161 13.11 -3.74 12.75
CA SER A 161 13.75 -5.05 12.76
C SER A 161 12.88 -6.06 13.51
N HIS A 162 12.94 -7.31 13.09
CA HIS A 162 12.26 -8.43 13.74
C HIS A 162 13.29 -9.44 14.27
N PRO A 163 13.02 -10.17 15.37
CA PRO A 163 13.97 -11.12 15.97
C PRO A 163 14.39 -12.28 15.05
N ASP A 164 13.62 -12.57 14.00
CA ASP A 164 13.99 -13.55 12.97
C ASP A 164 15.06 -13.05 11.97
N GLY A 165 15.53 -11.81 12.14
CA GLY A 165 16.55 -11.18 11.30
C GLY A 165 15.98 -10.39 10.12
N ARG A 166 14.66 -10.38 9.88
CA ARG A 166 14.04 -9.56 8.84
C ARG A 166 14.01 -8.09 9.23
N SER A 167 14.12 -7.23 8.22
CA SER A 167 13.98 -5.78 8.37
C SER A 167 12.90 -5.26 7.41
N PHE A 168 12.09 -4.33 7.89
CA PHE A 168 10.93 -3.80 7.19
C PHE A 168 10.98 -2.28 7.19
N GLY A 169 10.57 -1.67 6.09
CA GLY A 169 10.26 -0.25 6.04
C GLY A 169 8.75 -0.03 5.99
N ALA A 170 8.30 1.12 6.50
CA ALA A 170 6.92 1.56 6.40
C ALA A 170 6.83 3.06 6.17
N GLU A 171 5.82 3.47 5.39
CA GLU A 171 5.41 4.86 5.20
C GLU A 171 3.99 5.03 5.72
N VAL A 172 3.79 5.97 6.65
CA VAL A 172 2.50 6.26 7.27
C VAL A 172 2.16 7.72 7.06
N GLY A 173 1.01 7.99 6.45
CA GLY A 173 0.49 9.33 6.25
C GLY A 173 -0.85 9.52 6.96
N ILE A 174 -1.45 10.68 6.71
CA ILE A 174 -2.81 11.01 7.17
C ILE A 174 -3.73 10.95 5.96
N LEU A 175 -4.82 10.21 6.08
CA LEU A 175 -5.93 10.27 5.13
C LEU A 175 -7.21 10.53 5.93
N ARG A 176 -7.92 11.63 5.64
CA ARG A 176 -9.14 12.04 6.38
C ARG A 176 -8.97 12.06 7.90
N ASP A 177 -7.91 12.72 8.36
CA ASP A 177 -7.58 12.75 9.79
C ASP A 177 -7.27 11.37 10.43
N ALA A 178 -7.20 10.29 9.65
CA ALA A 178 -6.88 8.95 10.11
C ALA A 178 -5.46 8.50 9.70
N PRO A 179 -4.70 7.89 10.62
CA PRO A 179 -3.39 7.32 10.33
C PRO A 179 -3.51 6.13 9.36
N THR A 180 -2.88 6.26 8.20
CA THR A 180 -2.93 5.22 7.16
C THR A 180 -1.52 4.83 6.75
N CYS A 181 -1.19 3.54 6.89
CA CYS A 181 0.04 2.99 6.34
C CYS A 181 -0.12 2.86 4.82
N MET A 182 0.62 3.70 4.08
CA MET A 182 0.50 3.85 2.63
C MET A 182 1.42 2.87 1.89
N ARG A 183 2.52 2.48 2.52
CA ARG A 183 3.54 1.62 1.92
C ARG A 183 4.25 0.83 3.02
N ILE A 184 4.54 -0.43 2.73
CA ILE A 184 5.49 -1.26 3.49
C ILE A 184 6.40 -2.00 2.52
N TRP A 185 7.61 -2.31 2.94
CA TRP A 185 8.54 -3.09 2.12
C TRP A 185 9.51 -3.87 2.98
N ARG A 186 10.05 -4.95 2.42
CA ARG A 186 11.16 -5.69 3.01
C ARG A 186 12.47 -5.00 2.64
N GLN A 187 13.33 -4.76 3.62
CA GLN A 187 14.70 -4.33 3.34
C GLN A 187 15.54 -5.56 2.98
N VAL A 188 16.09 -5.56 1.78
CA VAL A 188 17.14 -6.51 1.39
C VAL A 188 18.44 -5.93 1.92
N ALA A 189 19.18 -6.70 2.72
CA ALA A 189 20.50 -6.28 3.17
C ALA A 189 21.38 -5.99 1.93
N PRO A 190 22.14 -4.89 1.90
CA PRO A 190 23.14 -4.71 0.86
C PRO A 190 24.16 -5.86 0.99
N GLU A 191 24.33 -6.62 -0.09
CA GLU A 191 25.43 -7.60 -0.23
C GLU A 191 26.81 -6.93 -0.19
#